data_AF-A0A919NWU2-F1
#
_entry.id   AF-A0A919NWU2-F1
#
_cell.length_a   1.000
_cell.length_b   1.000
_cell.length_c   1.000
_cell.angle_alpha   90.00
_cell.angle_beta   90.00
_cell.angle_gamma   90.00
#
_symmetry.space_group_name_H-M   'P 1'
#
loop_
_entity.id
_entity.type
_entity.pdbx_description
1 polymer ?
#
loop_
_entity_poly.entity_id
_entity_poly.type
_entity_poly.pdbx_seq_one_letter_code
_entity_poly.pdbx_strand_id
1 'polypeptide(L)'
;MGAGPAFDPVVFLDDLTAEAGELLVAEDPLEAELYGANLMAAGALFGEEFAEGLSGSIVPALVRSSTAESVAVLFAIDAVADGAGAGEAARRLRETGVAVPGWVDELSAPVTMGFCRRYHDPVGEVSMLLGGFERAGRTHGFIVDVDHDDCDAAVLITLVPGSVLDDAPEIITDEARDTGVTLIAEELDPGEFRRQVERALNARAVHDRGPALSAEVEALDHDDIGSSYPWLAVLLRARIRTLPEPPRPPAAHGSGDGPDIRPR
;
A
#
# COMPACT_ATOMS: atom_id res chain seq x y z
N MET A 1 -9.43 -25.88 -16.18
CA MET A 1 -9.94 -24.52 -15.95
C MET A 1 -11.11 -24.64 -14.98
N GLY A 2 -10.84 -24.66 -13.69
CA GLY A 2 -11.89 -24.47 -12.69
C GLY A 2 -12.24 -22.99 -12.69
N ALA A 3 -13.52 -22.64 -12.86
CA ALA A 3 -13.96 -21.29 -12.59
C ALA A 3 -13.68 -21.02 -11.10
N GLY A 4 -12.93 -19.96 -10.80
CA GLY A 4 -12.82 -19.45 -9.43
C GLY A 4 -14.22 -19.13 -8.88
N PRO A 5 -14.36 -19.00 -7.54
CA PRO A 5 -15.64 -18.58 -6.97
C PRO A 5 -16.05 -17.24 -7.59
N ALA A 6 -17.29 -17.17 -8.08
CA ALA A 6 -17.83 -15.92 -8.61
C ALA A 6 -17.93 -14.89 -7.47
N PHE A 7 -17.53 -13.66 -7.74
CA PHE A 7 -17.69 -12.55 -6.80
C PHE A 7 -19.19 -12.29 -6.54
N ASP A 8 -19.63 -12.39 -5.29
CA ASP A 8 -20.98 -12.02 -4.85
C ASP A 8 -20.93 -10.68 -4.08
N PRO A 9 -21.37 -9.57 -4.71
CA PRO A 9 -21.33 -8.25 -4.09
C PRO A 9 -22.17 -8.13 -2.82
N VAL A 10 -23.22 -8.94 -2.66
CA VAL A 10 -24.13 -8.83 -1.50
C VAL A 10 -23.49 -9.43 -0.27
N VAL A 11 -22.96 -10.65 -0.38
CA VAL A 11 -22.22 -11.30 0.72
C VAL A 11 -21.04 -10.43 1.15
N PHE A 12 -20.30 -9.90 0.16
CA PHE A 12 -19.18 -9.01 0.42
C PHE A 12 -19.57 -7.71 1.15
N LEU A 13 -20.73 -7.13 0.83
CA LEU A 13 -21.24 -5.93 1.51
C LEU A 13 -21.66 -6.20 2.95
N ASP A 14 -22.25 -7.37 3.23
CA ASP A 14 -22.64 -7.75 4.58
C ASP A 14 -21.40 -7.94 5.47
N ASP A 15 -20.37 -8.63 4.97
CA ASP A 15 -19.09 -8.80 5.68
C ASP A 15 -18.40 -7.44 5.90
N LEU A 16 -18.35 -6.60 4.86
CA LEU A 16 -17.76 -5.26 4.90
C LEU A 16 -18.44 -4.34 5.92
N THR A 17 -19.75 -4.46 6.12
CA THR A 17 -20.47 -3.60 7.08
C THR A 17 -20.43 -4.15 8.50
N ALA A 18 -20.30 -5.46 8.68
CA ALA A 18 -20.12 -6.08 9.99
C ALA A 18 -18.78 -5.69 10.64
N GLU A 19 -17.69 -5.64 9.85
CA GLU A 19 -16.34 -5.27 10.33
C GLU A 19 -16.18 -3.76 10.53
N ALA A 20 -16.93 -2.95 9.78
CA ALA A 20 -16.85 -1.48 9.83
C ALA A 20 -17.24 -0.85 11.18
N GLY A 21 -17.86 -1.62 12.09
CA GLY A 21 -18.11 -1.15 13.46
C GLY A 21 -16.83 -0.78 14.22
N GLU A 22 -15.72 -1.46 13.95
CA GLU A 22 -14.41 -1.17 14.56
C GLU A 22 -13.89 0.21 14.13
N LEU A 23 -14.14 0.60 12.87
CA LEU A 23 -13.77 1.92 12.36
C LEU A 23 -14.49 3.06 13.08
N LEU A 24 -15.66 2.83 13.69
CA LEU A 24 -16.38 3.89 14.40
C LEU A 24 -15.71 4.27 15.71
N VAL A 25 -14.93 3.37 16.30
CA VAL A 25 -14.25 3.56 17.59
C VAL A 25 -12.73 3.71 17.45
N ALA A 26 -12.19 3.53 16.24
CA ALA A 26 -10.80 3.77 15.91
C ALA A 26 -10.37 5.20 16.30
N GLU A 27 -9.16 5.33 16.84
CA GLU A 27 -8.57 6.61 17.23
C GLU A 27 -7.56 7.12 16.21
N ASP A 28 -6.88 6.20 15.50
CA ASP A 28 -5.88 6.55 14.50
C ASP A 28 -6.47 6.44 13.08
N PRO A 29 -6.41 7.51 12.25
CA PRO A 29 -6.82 7.43 10.85
C PRO A 29 -6.08 6.36 10.04
N LEU A 30 -4.90 5.93 10.48
CA LEU A 30 -4.18 4.81 9.87
C LEU A 30 -5.01 3.53 9.88
N GLU A 31 -5.81 3.25 10.92
CA GLU A 31 -6.66 2.05 10.97
C GLU A 31 -7.67 2.03 9.82
N ALA A 32 -8.24 3.18 9.46
CA ALA A 32 -9.13 3.30 8.31
C ALA A 32 -8.38 3.10 6.97
N GLU A 33 -7.14 3.59 6.87
CA GLU A 33 -6.30 3.38 5.69
C GLU A 33 -5.91 1.90 5.53
N LEU A 34 -5.59 1.21 6.63
CA LEU A 34 -5.28 -0.22 6.66
C LEU A 34 -6.50 -1.05 6.26
N TYR A 35 -7.67 -0.69 6.80
CA TYR A 35 -8.94 -1.33 6.44
C TYR A 35 -9.23 -1.20 4.94
N GLY A 36 -9.16 0.02 4.40
CA GLY A 36 -9.35 0.27 2.99
C GLY A 36 -8.33 -0.49 2.14
N ALA A 37 -7.07 -0.52 2.57
CA ALA A 37 -6.00 -1.21 1.86
C ALA A 37 -6.21 -2.73 1.83
N ASN A 38 -6.63 -3.32 2.94
CA ASN A 38 -6.99 -4.74 3.04
C ASN A 38 -8.15 -5.06 2.11
N LEU A 39 -9.18 -4.21 2.10
CA LEU A 39 -10.33 -4.36 1.21
C LEU A 39 -9.93 -4.37 -0.28
N MET A 40 -9.08 -3.43 -0.69
CA MET A 40 -8.62 -3.34 -2.08
C MET A 40 -7.69 -4.50 -2.45
N ALA A 41 -6.84 -4.95 -1.52
CA ALA A 41 -5.98 -6.11 -1.73
C ALA A 41 -6.79 -7.41 -1.90
N ALA A 42 -7.79 -7.64 -1.04
CA ALA A 42 -8.71 -8.76 -1.17
C ALA A 42 -9.51 -8.69 -2.48
N GLY A 43 -9.99 -7.49 -2.84
CA GLY A 43 -10.71 -7.26 -4.09
C GLY A 43 -9.87 -7.51 -5.35
N ALA A 44 -8.56 -7.23 -5.31
CA ALA A 44 -7.66 -7.45 -6.44
C ALA A 44 -7.56 -8.92 -6.87
N LEU A 45 -7.89 -9.88 -5.99
CA LEU A 45 -7.98 -11.30 -6.33
C LEU A 45 -9.07 -11.60 -7.38
N PHE A 46 -10.09 -10.75 -7.47
CA PHE A 46 -11.16 -10.84 -8.46
C PHE A 46 -10.89 -9.99 -9.72
N GLY A 47 -9.73 -9.31 -9.79
CA GLY A 47 -9.29 -8.56 -10.98
C GLY A 47 -10.19 -7.37 -11.34
N GLU A 48 -10.37 -7.14 -12.65
CA GLU A 48 -11.14 -6.00 -13.18
C GLU A 48 -12.62 -6.02 -12.75
N GLU A 49 -13.20 -7.21 -12.52
CA GLU A 49 -14.58 -7.36 -12.04
C GLU A 49 -14.81 -6.66 -10.70
N PHE A 50 -13.80 -6.66 -9.82
CA PHE A 50 -13.89 -5.95 -8.55
C PHE A 50 -13.90 -4.43 -8.73
N ALA A 51 -13.07 -3.88 -9.62
CA ALA A 51 -13.03 -2.44 -9.85
C ALA A 51 -14.35 -1.91 -10.43
N GLU A 52 -14.94 -2.66 -11.37
CA GLU A 52 -16.27 -2.38 -11.92
C GLU A 52 -17.36 -2.56 -10.85
N GLY A 53 -17.30 -3.63 -10.06
CA GLY A 53 -18.22 -3.90 -8.95
C GLY A 53 -18.16 -2.85 -7.84
N LEU A 54 -16.97 -2.32 -7.53
CA LEU A 54 -16.73 -1.33 -6.50
C LEU A 54 -17.50 -0.04 -6.81
N SER A 55 -17.30 0.51 -8.01
CA SER A 55 -17.94 1.75 -8.45
C SER A 55 -19.41 1.55 -8.86
N GLY A 56 -19.73 0.42 -9.50
CA GLY A 56 -21.06 0.15 -10.05
C GLY A 56 -22.08 -0.40 -9.05
N SER A 57 -21.62 -1.10 -7.99
CA SER A 57 -22.51 -1.82 -7.07
C SER A 57 -22.24 -1.53 -5.59
N ILE A 58 -20.98 -1.65 -5.13
CA ILE A 58 -20.62 -1.55 -3.70
C ILE A 58 -20.81 -0.11 -3.20
N VAL A 59 -20.16 0.88 -3.82
CA VAL A 59 -20.29 2.30 -3.42
C VAL A 59 -21.76 2.75 -3.45
N PRO A 60 -22.55 2.47 -4.50
CA PRO A 60 -23.99 2.76 -4.48
C PRO A 60 -24.77 2.06 -3.37
N ALA A 61 -24.40 0.85 -2.97
CA ALA A 61 -25.07 0.14 -1.88
C ALA A 61 -24.78 0.78 -0.52
N LEU A 62 -23.53 1.14 -0.25
CA LEU A 62 -23.12 1.89 0.95
C LEU A 62 -23.80 3.28 1.03
N VAL A 63 -24.06 3.90 -0.12
CA VAL A 63 -24.86 5.15 -0.16
C VAL A 63 -26.31 4.89 0.25
N ARG A 64 -26.92 3.79 -0.25
CA ARG A 64 -28.32 3.47 0.06
C ARG A 64 -28.55 3.09 1.52
N SER A 65 -27.58 2.46 2.18
CA SER A 65 -27.67 2.12 3.61
C SER A 65 -27.64 3.37 4.50
N SER A 66 -26.88 4.41 4.11
CA SER A 66 -26.83 5.71 4.81
C SER A 66 -26.54 5.59 6.32
N THR A 67 -25.68 4.64 6.71
CA THR A 67 -25.26 4.43 8.11
C THR A 67 -23.88 5.03 8.38
N ALA A 68 -23.51 5.19 9.65
CA ALA A 68 -22.19 5.68 10.04
C ALA A 68 -21.07 4.73 9.57
N GLU A 69 -21.29 3.42 9.67
CA GLU A 69 -20.40 2.37 9.18
C GLU A 69 -20.18 2.52 7.67
N SER A 70 -21.26 2.77 6.93
CA SER A 70 -21.18 2.94 5.48
C SER A 70 -20.36 4.17 5.10
N VAL A 71 -20.48 5.26 5.87
CA VAL A 71 -19.66 6.46 5.69
C VAL A 71 -18.19 6.19 6.05
N ALA A 72 -17.92 5.47 7.14
CA ALA A 72 -16.57 5.10 7.55
C ALA A 72 -15.87 4.27 6.46
N VAL A 73 -16.55 3.27 5.91
CA VAL A 73 -16.05 2.43 4.81
C VAL A 73 -15.78 3.26 3.55
N LEU A 74 -16.67 4.19 3.19
CA LEU A 74 -16.46 5.04 2.01
C LEU A 74 -15.23 5.94 2.15
N PHE A 75 -14.97 6.48 3.34
CA PHE A 75 -13.74 7.23 3.62
C PHE A 75 -12.49 6.34 3.62
N ALA A 76 -12.58 5.12 4.16
CA ALA A 76 -11.49 4.13 4.12
C ALA A 76 -11.12 3.75 2.67
N ILE A 77 -12.12 3.52 1.81
CA ILE A 77 -11.91 3.27 0.38
C ILE A 77 -11.26 4.49 -0.28
N ASP A 78 -11.79 5.70 -0.06
CA ASP A 78 -11.26 6.94 -0.64
C ASP A 78 -9.79 7.19 -0.29
N ALA A 79 -9.37 6.80 0.92
CA ALA A 79 -8.01 7.00 1.39
C ALA A 79 -6.97 6.22 0.57
N VAL A 80 -7.35 5.11 -0.05
CA VAL A 80 -6.43 4.21 -0.77
C VAL A 80 -6.78 3.95 -2.23
N ALA A 81 -8.04 4.04 -2.62
CA ALA A 81 -8.49 3.78 -3.98
C ALA A 81 -8.59 5.08 -4.77
N ASP A 82 -8.00 5.13 -5.96
CA ASP A 82 -8.22 6.24 -6.88
C ASP A 82 -9.49 6.01 -7.72
N GLY A 83 -10.23 7.08 -8.02
CA GLY A 83 -11.29 7.05 -9.02
C GLY A 83 -12.57 6.26 -8.70
N ALA A 84 -12.73 5.69 -7.50
CA ALA A 84 -13.91 4.90 -7.13
C ALA A 84 -15.18 5.75 -6.82
N GLY A 85 -15.04 7.08 -6.71
CA GLY A 85 -16.14 7.98 -6.30
C GLY A 85 -16.54 7.86 -4.82
N ALA A 86 -15.83 7.04 -4.04
CA ALA A 86 -16.15 6.75 -2.64
C ALA A 86 -16.10 8.00 -1.75
N GLY A 87 -15.07 8.85 -1.88
CA GLY A 87 -14.99 10.07 -1.06
C GLY A 87 -16.06 11.10 -1.39
N GLU A 88 -16.48 11.20 -2.65
CA GLU A 88 -17.61 12.07 -3.01
C GLU A 88 -18.91 11.55 -2.41
N ALA A 89 -19.14 10.24 -2.48
CA ALA A 89 -20.26 9.59 -1.82
C ALA A 89 -20.26 9.81 -0.29
N ALA A 90 -19.11 9.61 0.36
CA ALA A 90 -18.94 9.83 1.80
C ALA A 90 -19.28 11.27 2.21
N ARG A 91 -18.73 12.25 1.48
CA ARG A 91 -18.98 13.68 1.72
C ARG A 91 -20.45 14.05 1.58
N ARG A 92 -21.13 13.52 0.55
CA ARG A 92 -22.59 13.75 0.38
C ARG A 92 -23.41 13.17 1.54
N LEU A 93 -23.06 11.98 2.04
CA LEU A 93 -23.74 11.41 3.22
C LEU A 93 -23.47 12.21 4.51
N ARG A 94 -22.25 12.73 4.67
CA ARG A 94 -21.94 13.67 5.77
C ARG A 94 -22.83 14.91 5.70
N GLU A 95 -23.04 15.47 4.52
CA GLU A 95 -23.90 16.66 4.30
C GLU A 95 -25.38 16.39 4.62
N THR A 96 -25.86 15.15 4.51
CA THR A 96 -27.23 14.78 4.92
C THR A 96 -27.36 14.52 6.43
N GLY A 97 -26.28 14.65 7.19
CA GLY A 97 -26.28 14.53 8.65
C GLY A 97 -25.97 13.14 9.18
N VAL A 98 -25.50 12.20 8.33
CA VAL A 98 -25.00 10.91 8.81
C VAL A 98 -23.75 11.16 9.66
N ALA A 99 -23.69 10.52 10.83
CA ALA A 99 -22.56 10.66 11.74
C ALA A 99 -21.27 10.17 11.07
N VAL A 100 -20.17 10.88 11.33
CA VAL A 100 -18.84 10.55 10.81
C VAL A 100 -17.91 10.19 11.97
N PRO A 101 -16.97 9.24 11.79
CA PRO A 101 -15.95 8.95 12.79
C PRO A 101 -15.05 10.15 13.11
N GLY A 102 -14.50 10.18 14.33
CA GLY A 102 -13.65 11.27 14.80
C GLY A 102 -12.35 11.47 14.00
N TRP A 103 -11.83 10.40 13.41
CA TRP A 103 -10.61 10.42 12.60
C TRP A 103 -10.79 11.01 11.19
N VAL A 104 -12.02 11.28 10.72
CA VAL A 104 -12.28 11.71 9.33
C VAL A 104 -11.60 13.03 8.98
N ASP A 105 -11.59 13.98 9.90
CA ASP A 105 -10.95 15.28 9.65
C ASP A 105 -9.41 15.14 9.62
N GLU A 106 -8.82 14.27 10.46
CA GLU A 106 -7.39 13.92 10.40
C GLU A 106 -7.03 13.18 9.10
N LEU A 107 -7.85 12.21 8.68
CA LEU A 107 -7.69 11.49 7.43
C LEU A 107 -7.74 12.40 6.21
N SER A 108 -8.51 13.49 6.29
CA SER A 108 -8.62 14.49 5.21
C SER A 108 -7.41 15.43 5.13
N ALA A 109 -6.56 15.49 6.16
CA ALA A 109 -5.33 16.27 6.11
C ALA A 109 -4.36 15.69 5.08
N PRO A 110 -3.55 16.51 4.39
CA PRO A 110 -2.61 15.99 3.39
C PRO A 110 -1.56 15.08 4.04
N VAL A 111 -1.12 14.08 3.28
CA VAL A 111 0.09 13.31 3.61
C VAL A 111 1.30 14.09 3.14
N THR A 112 2.30 14.23 4.00
CA THR A 112 3.61 14.78 3.65
C THR A 112 4.70 13.76 3.92
N MET A 113 5.83 13.90 3.24
CA MET A 113 7.02 13.10 3.51
C MET A 113 7.93 13.84 4.48
N GLY A 114 8.28 13.19 5.58
CA GLY A 114 9.24 13.72 6.56
C GLY A 114 10.69 13.47 6.13
N PHE A 115 11.00 12.22 5.76
CA PHE A 115 12.33 11.83 5.30
C PHE A 115 12.26 10.63 4.35
N CYS A 116 13.26 10.48 3.49
CA CYS A 116 13.47 9.30 2.66
C CYS A 116 14.95 8.94 2.58
N ARG A 117 15.26 7.66 2.78
CA ARG A 117 16.61 7.12 2.75
C ARG A 117 16.65 5.80 2.01
N ARG A 118 17.79 5.52 1.40
CA ARG A 118 18.15 4.23 0.85
C ARG A 118 19.34 3.68 1.62
N TYR A 119 19.24 2.43 2.02
CA TYR A 119 20.35 1.63 2.51
C TYR A 119 20.65 0.60 1.44
N HIS A 120 21.90 0.48 1.01
CA HIS A 120 22.28 -0.48 -0.03
C HIS A 120 23.64 -1.06 0.28
N ASP A 121 23.87 -2.29 -0.14
CA ASP A 121 25.19 -2.90 -0.04
C ASP A 121 26.13 -2.37 -1.15
N PRO A 122 27.47 -2.48 -1.01
CA PRO A 122 28.42 -1.97 -2.00
C PRO A 122 28.41 -2.72 -3.34
N VAL A 123 27.92 -3.96 -3.37
CA VAL A 123 27.79 -4.79 -4.57
C VAL A 123 26.52 -4.42 -5.33
N GLY A 124 25.49 -3.97 -4.60
CA GLY A 124 24.22 -3.49 -5.14
C GLY A 124 23.24 -4.63 -5.44
N GLU A 125 23.33 -5.72 -4.68
CA GLU A 125 22.43 -6.88 -4.78
C GLU A 125 21.13 -6.64 -4.01
N VAL A 126 21.18 -5.88 -2.91
CA VAL A 126 20.02 -5.55 -2.09
C VAL A 126 19.98 -4.07 -1.73
N SER A 127 18.76 -3.52 -1.65
CA SER A 127 18.54 -2.23 -1.02
C SER A 127 17.28 -2.20 -0.17
N MET A 128 17.30 -1.35 0.85
CA MET A 128 16.16 -1.07 1.72
C MET A 128 15.80 0.41 1.56
N LEU A 129 14.53 0.69 1.26
CA LEU A 129 14.00 2.04 1.14
C LEU A 129 13.20 2.36 2.40
N LEU A 130 13.67 3.33 3.19
CA LEU A 130 13.00 3.80 4.39
C LEU A 130 12.39 5.18 4.13
N GLY A 131 11.07 5.29 4.29
CA GLY A 131 10.34 6.55 4.13
C GLY A 131 9.41 6.83 5.31
N GLY A 132 9.49 8.04 5.87
CA GLY A 132 8.60 8.53 6.91
C GLY A 132 7.51 9.44 6.33
N PHE A 133 6.25 9.16 6.66
CA PHE A 133 5.07 9.90 6.23
C PHE A 133 4.36 10.52 7.43
N GLU A 134 3.94 11.77 7.29
CA GLU A 134 3.19 12.49 8.30
C GLU A 134 1.78 12.83 7.80
N ARG A 135 0.79 12.71 8.69
CA ARG A 135 -0.58 13.20 8.47
C ARG A 135 -1.13 13.72 9.79
N ALA A 136 -1.62 14.96 9.81
CA ALA A 136 -2.21 15.57 10.99
C ALA A 136 -1.33 15.48 12.27
N GLY A 137 0.00 15.56 12.12
CA GLY A 137 0.96 15.44 13.23
C GLY A 137 1.26 14.01 13.70
N ARG A 138 0.67 12.99 13.07
CA ARG A 138 1.01 11.57 13.28
C ARG A 138 2.02 11.13 12.23
N THR A 139 3.01 10.35 12.65
CA THR A 139 4.06 9.84 11.75
C THR A 139 4.03 8.31 11.70
N HIS A 140 4.13 7.78 10.49
CA HIS A 140 4.29 6.34 10.22
C HIS A 140 5.31 6.18 9.11
N GLY A 141 6.10 5.11 9.12
CA GLY A 141 7.05 4.86 8.04
C GLY A 141 6.91 3.49 7.41
N PHE A 142 7.57 3.35 6.29
CA PHE A 142 7.65 2.09 5.55
C PHE A 142 9.11 1.77 5.31
N ILE A 143 9.46 0.50 5.49
CA ILE A 143 10.68 -0.10 4.95
C ILE A 143 10.26 -0.99 3.79
N VAL A 144 10.90 -0.83 2.63
CA VAL A 144 10.72 -1.68 1.47
C VAL A 144 12.04 -2.35 1.15
N ASP A 145 12.05 -3.67 1.22
CA ASP A 145 13.21 -4.47 0.83
C ASP A 145 13.13 -4.74 -0.67
N VAL A 146 14.19 -4.40 -1.38
CA VAL A 146 14.31 -4.48 -2.83
C VAL A 146 15.41 -5.48 -3.19
N ASP A 147 15.03 -6.51 -3.93
CA ASP A 147 15.93 -7.52 -4.47
C ASP A 147 16.34 -7.14 -5.90
N HIS A 148 17.61 -6.77 -6.09
CA HIS A 148 18.13 -6.37 -7.40
C HIS A 148 18.42 -7.56 -8.32
N ASP A 149 18.52 -8.78 -7.80
CA ASP A 149 18.60 -10.01 -8.59
C ASP A 149 17.22 -10.43 -9.13
N ASP A 150 16.15 -10.04 -8.43
CA ASP A 150 14.76 -10.25 -8.86
C ASP A 150 14.15 -9.02 -9.55
N CYS A 151 14.86 -8.46 -10.55
CA CYS A 151 14.38 -7.33 -11.36
C CYS A 151 14.00 -6.08 -10.53
N ASP A 152 14.70 -5.86 -9.41
CA ASP A 152 14.41 -4.81 -8.43
C ASP A 152 13.05 -4.99 -7.73
N ALA A 153 12.54 -6.22 -7.56
CA ALA A 153 11.24 -6.47 -6.95
C ALA A 153 11.22 -6.14 -5.44
N ALA A 154 10.09 -5.59 -4.99
CA ALA A 154 9.82 -5.45 -3.56
C ALA A 154 9.51 -6.84 -2.98
N VAL A 155 10.41 -7.35 -2.15
CA VAL A 155 10.26 -8.68 -1.52
C VAL A 155 9.46 -8.62 -0.23
N LEU A 156 9.68 -7.56 0.57
CA LEU A 156 9.00 -7.32 1.85
C LEU A 156 8.66 -5.83 1.99
N ILE A 157 7.54 -5.56 2.68
CA ILE A 157 7.17 -4.22 3.12
C ILE A 157 6.86 -4.29 4.61
N THR A 158 7.46 -3.41 5.39
CA THR A 158 7.25 -3.31 6.83
C THR A 158 6.69 -1.93 7.16
N LEU A 159 5.56 -1.90 7.87
CA LEU A 159 5.02 -0.67 8.47
C LEU A 159 5.68 -0.43 9.82
N VAL A 160 6.27 0.74 9.99
CA VAL A 160 7.02 1.13 11.18
C VAL A 160 6.25 2.22 11.94
N PRO A 161 5.87 1.99 13.21
CA PRO A 161 5.24 3.02 14.03
C PRO A 161 6.14 4.24 14.18
N GLY A 162 5.56 5.44 14.23
CA GLY A 162 6.31 6.69 14.37
C GLY A 162 7.25 6.72 15.56
N SER A 163 6.87 6.07 16.67
CA SER A 163 7.68 5.97 17.89
C SER A 163 8.98 5.18 17.75
N VAL A 164 9.14 4.42 16.65
CA VAL A 164 10.32 3.58 16.38
C VAL A 164 11.14 4.11 15.19
N LEU A 165 10.64 5.12 14.46
CA LEU A 165 11.29 5.60 13.23
C LEU A 165 12.68 6.20 13.45
N ASP A 166 12.91 6.83 14.59
CA ASP A 166 14.21 7.42 14.91
C ASP A 166 15.29 6.34 15.13
N ASP A 167 14.87 5.16 15.62
CA ASP A 167 15.75 4.01 15.89
C ASP A 167 15.93 3.10 14.65
N ALA A 168 15.00 3.16 13.70
CA ALA A 168 15.00 2.29 12.51
C ALA A 168 16.32 2.31 11.71
N PRO A 169 17.01 3.46 11.50
CA PRO A 169 18.33 3.49 10.87
C PRO A 169 19.37 2.62 11.57
N GLU A 170 19.41 2.63 12.90
CA GLU A 170 20.38 1.87 13.68
C GLU A 170 20.06 0.38 13.58
N ILE A 171 18.78 0.02 13.79
CA ILE A 171 18.27 -1.36 13.66
C ILE A 171 18.65 -1.96 12.29
N ILE A 172 18.34 -1.26 11.20
CA ILE A 172 18.68 -1.70 9.82
C ILE A 172 20.18 -1.97 9.68
N THR A 173 21.03 -1.05 10.16
CA THR A 173 22.48 -1.20 10.01
C THR A 173 23.09 -2.26 10.92
N ASP A 174 22.48 -2.51 12.08
CA ASP A 174 22.92 -3.51 13.03
C ASP A 174 22.55 -4.93 12.57
N GLU A 175 21.32 -5.14 12.10
CA GLU A 175 20.89 -6.41 11.52
C GLU A 175 21.73 -6.80 10.29
N ALA A 176 22.04 -5.84 9.43
CA ALA A 176 22.94 -6.07 8.29
C ALA A 176 24.35 -6.46 8.76
N ARG A 177 24.87 -5.83 9.81
CA ARG A 177 26.20 -6.14 10.35
C ARG A 177 26.26 -7.55 10.94
N ASP A 178 25.21 -7.97 11.62
CA ASP A 178 25.10 -9.31 12.20
C ASP A 178 25.08 -10.42 11.13
N THR A 179 24.63 -10.07 9.91
CA THR A 179 24.69 -10.95 8.73
C THR A 179 25.97 -10.78 7.89
N GLY A 180 26.90 -9.93 8.32
CA GLY A 180 28.18 -9.70 7.67
C GLY A 180 28.14 -8.71 6.49
N VAL A 181 27.03 -7.99 6.32
CA VAL A 181 26.84 -6.99 5.27
C VAL A 181 27.07 -5.58 5.83
N THR A 182 27.80 -4.74 5.10
CA THR A 182 27.92 -3.31 5.43
C THR A 182 27.01 -2.52 4.52
N LEU A 183 26.05 -1.78 5.07
CA LEU A 183 25.15 -0.93 4.29
C LEU A 183 25.67 0.50 4.20
N ILE A 184 25.45 1.13 3.05
CA ILE A 184 25.67 2.55 2.79
C ILE A 184 24.31 3.24 2.85
N ALA A 185 24.18 4.22 3.75
CA ALA A 185 23.00 5.06 3.86
C ALA A 185 23.11 6.29 2.95
N GLU A 186 22.05 6.57 2.20
CA GLU A 186 21.92 7.72 1.30
C GLU A 186 20.57 8.40 1.52
N GLU A 187 20.55 9.71 1.62
CA GLU A 187 19.30 10.48 1.60
C GLU A 187 18.80 10.62 0.16
N LEU A 188 17.49 10.41 -0.03
CA LEU A 188 16.86 10.52 -1.34
C LEU A 188 16.05 11.82 -1.45
N ASP A 189 15.81 12.25 -2.68
CA ASP A 189 14.73 13.18 -2.97
C ASP A 189 13.38 12.43 -2.94
N PRO A 190 12.26 13.05 -2.49
CA PRO A 190 10.96 12.37 -2.45
C PRO A 190 10.47 11.82 -3.80
N GLY A 191 10.75 12.50 -4.91
CA GLY A 191 10.41 12.01 -6.26
C GLY A 191 11.27 10.82 -6.69
N GLU A 192 12.53 10.80 -6.26
CA GLU A 192 13.43 9.65 -6.44
C GLU A 192 12.97 8.44 -5.62
N PHE A 193 12.63 8.66 -4.34
CA PHE A 193 12.06 7.63 -3.47
C PHE A 193 10.79 7.03 -4.08
N ARG A 194 9.85 7.88 -4.51
CA ARG A 194 8.63 7.46 -5.20
C ARG A 194 8.96 6.57 -6.40
N ARG A 195 9.90 6.97 -7.25
CA ARG A 195 10.29 6.20 -8.43
C ARG A 195 10.78 4.80 -8.09
N GLN A 196 11.68 4.69 -7.10
CA GLN A 196 12.26 3.41 -6.71
C GLN A 196 11.21 2.48 -6.11
N VAL A 197 10.35 2.99 -5.23
CA VAL A 197 9.23 2.22 -4.66
C VAL A 197 8.25 1.78 -5.76
N GLU A 198 7.82 2.69 -6.65
CA GLU A 198 6.90 2.34 -7.75
C GLU A 198 7.49 1.25 -8.65
N ARG A 199 8.78 1.34 -8.99
CA ARG A 199 9.48 0.31 -9.77
C ARG A 199 9.44 -1.04 -9.05
N ALA A 200 9.79 -1.06 -7.77
CA ALA A 200 9.88 -2.31 -7.01
C ALA A 200 8.52 -2.99 -6.82
N LEU A 201 7.49 -2.22 -6.49
CA LEU A 201 6.13 -2.73 -6.37
C LEU A 201 5.57 -3.22 -7.72
N ASN A 202 5.93 -2.56 -8.82
CA ASN A 202 5.51 -2.97 -10.16
C ASN A 202 6.20 -4.26 -10.62
N ALA A 203 7.50 -4.42 -10.30
CA ALA A 203 8.23 -5.63 -10.59
C ALA A 203 7.64 -6.83 -9.82
N ARG A 204 7.39 -6.67 -8.52
CA ARG A 204 6.74 -7.69 -7.72
C ARG A 204 5.35 -8.07 -8.26
N ALA A 205 4.52 -7.10 -8.63
CA ALA A 205 3.20 -7.37 -9.20
C ALA A 205 3.23 -8.17 -10.53
N VAL A 206 4.31 -8.07 -11.32
CA VAL A 206 4.51 -8.90 -12.51
C VAL A 206 4.85 -10.34 -12.11
N HIS A 207 5.70 -10.51 -11.10
CA HIS A 207 6.11 -11.83 -10.60
C HIS A 207 4.94 -12.57 -9.97
N ASP A 208 4.12 -11.87 -9.18
CA ASP A 208 2.91 -12.43 -8.59
C ASP A 208 1.98 -12.97 -9.68
N ARG A 209 1.76 -12.27 -10.80
CA ARG A 209 0.89 -12.76 -11.90
C ARG A 209 1.43 -13.97 -12.67
N GLY A 210 2.66 -14.41 -12.40
CA GLY A 210 3.28 -15.57 -13.03
C GLY A 210 2.64 -16.91 -12.64
N PRO A 211 3.02 -18.03 -13.30
CA PRO A 211 2.46 -19.37 -13.04
C PRO A 211 2.66 -19.91 -11.61
N ALA A 212 3.44 -19.22 -10.75
CA ALA A 212 3.67 -19.58 -9.35
C ALA A 212 2.46 -19.37 -8.44
N LEU A 213 1.54 -18.45 -8.76
CA LEU A 213 0.32 -18.20 -7.96
C LEU A 213 -0.61 -19.43 -7.83
N SER A 214 -0.50 -20.40 -8.72
CA SER A 214 -1.37 -21.59 -8.70
C SER A 214 -0.99 -22.63 -7.64
N ALA A 215 0.21 -22.55 -7.05
CA ALA A 215 0.69 -23.51 -6.05
C ALA A 215 0.75 -22.93 -4.63
N GLU A 216 0.97 -21.63 -4.47
CA GLU A 216 1.10 -20.99 -3.14
C GLU A 216 -0.25 -20.66 -2.49
N VAL A 217 -1.31 -20.46 -3.28
CA VAL A 217 -2.67 -20.24 -2.75
C VAL A 217 -3.22 -21.49 -2.03
N GLU A 218 -2.70 -22.69 -2.33
CA GLU A 218 -3.04 -23.93 -1.59
C GLU A 218 -2.27 -24.09 -0.27
N ALA A 219 -1.27 -23.25 0.03
CA ALA A 219 -0.36 -23.40 1.16
C ALA A 219 -0.39 -22.26 2.19
N LEU A 220 -1.41 -21.39 2.15
CA LEU A 220 -1.57 -20.28 3.12
C LEU A 220 -1.96 -20.80 4.52
N ASP A 221 -0.98 -21.27 5.28
CA ASP A 221 -1.02 -21.21 6.74
C ASP A 221 -1.02 -19.72 7.16
N HIS A 222 -1.97 -19.35 8.01
CA HIS A 222 -2.34 -17.96 8.35
C HIS A 222 -1.32 -17.19 9.22
N ASP A 223 -0.11 -17.71 9.42
CA ASP A 223 0.83 -17.17 10.42
C ASP A 223 2.15 -16.64 9.83
N ASP A 224 2.33 -16.60 8.51
CA ASP A 224 3.60 -16.13 7.92
C ASP A 224 3.55 -14.65 7.50
N ILE A 225 4.66 -13.96 7.74
CA ILE A 225 4.91 -12.52 7.52
C ILE A 225 4.69 -12.11 6.03
N GLY A 226 4.52 -13.08 5.12
CA GLY A 226 4.07 -12.89 3.75
C GLY A 226 2.59 -12.48 3.57
N SER A 227 1.75 -12.57 4.62
CA SER A 227 0.32 -12.20 4.56
C SER A 227 0.06 -10.69 4.54
N SER A 228 1.00 -9.86 5.01
CA SER A 228 0.79 -8.40 5.09
C SER A 228 1.14 -7.64 3.81
N TYR A 229 1.95 -8.24 2.93
CA TYR A 229 2.48 -7.57 1.74
C TYR A 229 1.38 -6.98 0.83
N PRO A 230 0.29 -7.71 0.46
CA PRO A 230 -0.68 -7.22 -0.51
C PRO A 230 -1.35 -5.91 -0.11
N TRP A 231 -1.79 -5.80 1.15
CA TRP A 231 -2.46 -4.59 1.62
C TRP A 231 -1.45 -3.48 1.97
N LEU A 232 -0.25 -3.81 2.46
CA LEU A 232 0.81 -2.81 2.64
C LEU A 232 1.25 -2.20 1.32
N ALA A 233 1.31 -2.98 0.24
CA ALA A 233 1.59 -2.48 -1.11
C ALA A 233 0.51 -1.51 -1.59
N VAL A 234 -0.77 -1.80 -1.34
CA VAL A 234 -1.87 -0.88 -1.66
C VAL A 234 -1.73 0.44 -0.89
N LEU A 235 -1.54 0.36 0.43
CA LEU A 235 -1.39 1.54 1.28
C LEU A 235 -0.18 2.37 0.86
N LEU A 236 0.97 1.74 0.66
CA LEU A 236 2.19 2.43 0.24
C LEU A 236 2.00 3.11 -1.13
N ARG A 237 1.34 2.46 -2.10
CA ARG A 237 0.96 3.08 -3.37
C ARG A 237 0.07 4.31 -3.18
N ALA A 238 -0.83 4.30 -2.20
CA ALA A 238 -1.65 5.46 -1.86
C ALA A 238 -0.81 6.62 -1.30
N ARG A 239 0.13 6.33 -0.41
CA ARG A 239 1.01 7.33 0.19
C ARG A 239 1.96 7.95 -0.83
N ILE A 240 2.66 7.15 -1.63
CA ILE A 240 3.66 7.66 -2.57
C ILE A 240 3.03 8.44 -3.73
N ARG A 241 1.74 8.20 -4.06
CA ARG A 241 1.00 9.00 -5.06
C ARG A 241 0.93 10.49 -4.71
N THR A 242 1.03 10.84 -3.43
CA THR A 242 1.02 12.23 -2.94
C THR A 242 2.37 12.94 -3.13
N LEU A 243 3.45 12.17 -3.39
CA LEU A 243 4.79 12.72 -3.58
C LEU A 243 4.95 13.31 -4.98
N PRO A 244 5.93 14.21 -5.20
CA PRO A 244 6.21 14.77 -6.52
C PRO A 244 6.36 13.68 -7.60
N GLU A 245 5.90 13.98 -8.81
CA GLU A 245 6.10 13.07 -9.93
C GLU A 245 7.60 12.76 -10.11
N PRO A 246 7.96 11.49 -10.38
CA PRO A 246 9.33 11.12 -10.61
C PRO A 246 9.96 11.95 -11.74
N PRO A 247 11.23 12.37 -11.61
CA PRO A 247 11.92 13.14 -12.65
C PRO A 247 12.13 12.35 -13.96
N ARG A 248 11.89 11.04 -13.93
CA ARG A 248 11.93 10.12 -15.08
C ARG A 248 10.86 9.05 -14.90
N PRO A 249 10.20 8.61 -16.00
CA PRO A 249 9.23 7.53 -15.92
C PRO A 249 9.88 6.23 -15.39
N PRO A 250 9.14 5.37 -14.69
CA PRO A 250 9.64 4.07 -14.27
C PRO A 250 10.11 3.28 -15.50
N ALA A 251 11.28 2.62 -15.40
CA ALA A 251 11.73 1.70 -16.44
C ALA A 251 10.72 0.55 -16.60
N ALA A 252 10.51 0.09 -17.83
CA ALA A 252 9.64 -1.06 -18.07
C ALA A 252 10.28 -2.33 -17.46
N HIS A 253 9.44 -3.22 -16.92
CA HIS A 253 9.91 -4.53 -16.47
C HIS A 253 10.60 -5.26 -17.65
N GLY A 254 11.83 -5.74 -17.42
CA GLY A 254 12.65 -6.40 -18.44
C GLY A 254 13.52 -5.50 -19.32
N SER A 255 13.48 -4.17 -19.18
CA SER A 255 14.52 -3.31 -19.78
C SER A 255 15.70 -3.20 -18.81
N GLY A 256 16.49 -4.28 -18.73
CA GLY A 256 17.78 -4.20 -18.05
C GLY A 256 18.63 -3.10 -18.69
N ASP A 257 19.16 -2.19 -17.87
CA ASP A 257 20.27 -1.32 -18.26
C ASP A 257 21.50 -2.22 -18.44
N GLY A 258 21.61 -2.84 -19.62
CA GLY A 258 22.88 -3.32 -20.11
C GLY A 258 23.85 -2.13 -20.21
N PRO A 259 25.15 -2.33 -19.96
CA PRO A 259 26.11 -1.23 -19.94
C PRO A 259 26.07 -0.45 -21.25
N ASP A 260 25.91 0.87 -21.16
CA ASP A 260 26.01 1.83 -22.27
C ASP A 260 27.43 1.80 -22.85
N ILE A 261 27.71 0.84 -23.74
CA ILE A 261 28.92 0.82 -24.55
C ILE A 261 28.70 1.85 -25.66
N ARG A 262 29.00 3.12 -25.37
CA ARG A 262 29.16 4.12 -26.43
C ARG A 262 30.41 3.80 -27.26
N PRO A 263 30.32 3.69 -28.59
CA PRO A 263 31.49 3.63 -29.42
C PRO A 263 32.22 4.99 -29.40
N ARG A 264 33.54 4.92 -29.27
CA ARG A 264 34.45 6.07 -29.39
C ARG A 264 34.42 6.69 -30.78
#